data_AF-A0A351USQ1-F1
#
_entry.id   AF-A0A351USQ1-F1
#
_cell.length_a   1.000
_cell.length_b   1.000
_cell.length_c   1.000
_cell.angle_alpha   90.00
_cell.angle_beta   90.00
_cell.angle_gamma   90.00
#
_symmetry.space_group_name_H-M   'P 1'
#
loop_
_entity.id
_entity.type
_entity.pdbx_description
1 polymer ?
#
loop_
_entity_poly.entity_id
_entity_poly.type
_entity_poly.pdbx_seq_one_letter_code
_entity_poly.pdbx_strand_id
1 'polypeptide(L)'
;VAEMVLNKVNKELVMLVQSLGVRAIGVSGKDGGLLKVDRKIVDGEDIGFVGDVSKVNPDILLDLLDKDFLPVVCPVGFDSSFHSYNINA
;
A
#
# COMPACT_ATOMS: atom_id res chain seq x y z
N VAL A 1 -0.59 -11.72 -9.85
CA VAL A 1 -1.84 -12.24 -9.24
C VAL A 1 -2.05 -11.68 -7.83
N ALA A 2 -1.07 -11.80 -6.91
CA ALA A 2 -1.18 -11.31 -5.54
C ALA A 2 -1.66 -9.85 -5.43
N GLU A 3 -1.06 -8.94 -6.21
CA GLU A 3 -1.46 -7.52 -6.22
C GLU A 3 -2.94 -7.31 -6.61
N MET A 4 -3.46 -8.05 -7.60
CA MET A 4 -4.87 -7.94 -8.00
C MET A 4 -5.81 -8.40 -6.87
N VAL A 5 -5.43 -9.42 -6.11
CA VAL A 5 -6.19 -9.90 -4.95
C VAL A 5 -6.17 -8.87 -3.84
N LEU A 6 -5.00 -8.30 -3.52
CA LEU A 6 -4.88 -7.24 -2.51
C LEU A 6 -5.68 -5.99 -2.88
N ASN A 7 -5.67 -5.59 -4.15
CA ASN A 7 -6.49 -4.48 -4.64
C ASN A 7 -7.98 -4.79 -4.54
N LYS A 8 -8.42 -6.02 -4.85
CA LYS A 8 -9.81 -6.43 -4.67
C LYS A 8 -10.24 -6.33 -3.20
N VAL A 9 -9.46 -6.90 -2.28
CA VAL A 9 -9.72 -6.85 -0.83
C VAL A 9 -9.75 -5.40 -0.33
N ASN A 10 -8.82 -4.56 -0.80
CA ASN A 10 -8.80 -3.13 -0.46
C ASN A 10 -10.10 -2.43 -0.87
N LYS A 11 -10.61 -2.67 -2.09
CA LYS A 11 -11.86 -2.06 -2.54
C LYS A 11 -13.09 -2.61 -1.81
N GLU A 12 -13.12 -3.89 -1.48
CA GLU A 12 -14.17 -4.47 -0.64
C GLU A 12 -14.22 -3.81 0.75
N LEU A 13 -13.06 -3.60 1.38
CA LEU A 13 -12.98 -2.91 2.67
C LEU A 13 -13.41 -1.44 2.57
N VAL A 14 -12.99 -0.73 1.53
CA VAL A 14 -13.43 0.66 1.27
C VAL A 14 -14.96 0.72 1.12
N MET A 15 -15.57 -0.20 0.37
CA MET A 15 -17.02 -0.24 0.21
C MET A 15 -17.75 -0.53 1.53
N LEU A 16 -17.23 -1.46 2.33
CA LEU A 16 -17.78 -1.74 3.66
C LEU A 16 -17.74 -0.49 4.54
N VAL A 17 -16.60 0.19 4.62
CA VAL A 17 -16.44 1.40 5.43
C VAL A 17 -17.33 2.53 4.93
N GLN A 18 -17.44 2.72 3.60
CA GLN A 18 -18.35 3.70 3.01
C GLN A 18 -19.83 3.41 3.34
N SER A 19 -20.23 2.14 3.41
CA SER A 19 -21.60 1.76 3.79
C SER A 19 -21.96 2.17 5.23
N LEU A 20 -20.97 2.44 6.08
CA LEU A 20 -21.14 2.95 7.44
C LEU A 20 -21.20 4.49 7.51
N GLY A 21 -21.22 5.17 6.36
CA GLY A 21 -21.26 6.64 6.28
C GLY A 21 -19.89 7.33 6.40
N VAL A 22 -18.80 6.57 6.41
CA VAL A 22 -17.44 7.11 6.48
C VAL A 22 -16.89 7.31 5.07
N ARG A 23 -16.32 8.48 4.79
CA ARG A 23 -15.69 8.78 3.50
C ARG A 23 -14.36 8.05 3.38
N ALA A 24 -14.35 6.78 2.98
CA ALA A 24 -13.12 6.02 2.81
C ALA A 24 -12.54 6.11 1.39
N ILE A 25 -11.22 6.02 1.28
CA ILE A 25 -10.50 5.96 0.00
C ILE A 25 -9.41 4.90 0.07
N GLY A 26 -9.38 4.03 -0.95
CA GLY A 26 -8.40 2.96 -1.03
C GLY A 26 -7.15 3.39 -1.78
N VAL A 27 -6.00 3.31 -1.13
CA VAL A 27 -4.67 3.60 -1.71
C VAL A 27 -3.72 2.42 -1.49
N SER A 28 -2.61 2.42 -2.20
CA SER A 28 -1.47 1.51 -2.05
C SER A 28 -0.25 2.30 -1.59
N GLY A 29 0.81 1.60 -1.18
CA GLY A 29 2.11 2.22 -0.96
C GLY A 29 2.74 2.86 -2.20
N LYS A 30 2.19 2.65 -3.41
CA LYS A 30 2.69 3.29 -4.63
C LYS A 30 2.12 4.70 -4.83
N ASP A 31 0.92 4.94 -4.30
CA ASP A 31 0.22 6.20 -4.49
C ASP A 31 0.94 7.32 -3.72
N GLY A 32 1.22 8.45 -4.38
CA GLY A 32 1.98 9.56 -3.79
C GLY A 32 3.41 9.21 -3.36
N GLY A 33 3.93 8.05 -3.78
CA GLY A 33 5.23 7.56 -3.32
C GLY A 33 5.25 7.13 -1.86
N LEU A 34 4.11 6.67 -1.32
CA LEU A 34 3.90 6.41 0.11
C LEU A 34 4.90 5.42 0.74
N LEU A 35 5.16 4.27 0.11
CA LEU A 35 6.06 3.21 0.61
C LEU A 35 7.11 2.88 -0.44
N LYS A 36 8.35 3.31 -0.19
CA LYS A 36 9.52 2.82 -0.90
C LYS A 36 10.04 1.57 -0.20
N VAL A 37 10.40 0.57 -0.98
CA VAL A 37 10.86 -0.73 -0.47
C VAL A 37 12.19 -1.10 -1.08
N ASP A 38 12.99 -1.83 -0.30
CA ASP A 38 14.13 -2.56 -0.81
C ASP A 38 13.74 -4.03 -0.93
N ARG A 39 14.26 -4.69 -1.96
CA ARG A 39 13.98 -6.12 -2.19
C ARG A 39 14.44 -6.94 -0.99
N LYS A 40 13.57 -7.81 -0.51
CA LYS A 40 13.86 -8.66 0.64
C LYS A 40 14.76 -9.83 0.25
N ILE A 41 15.87 -9.97 0.96
CA ILE A 41 16.80 -11.09 0.83
C ILE A 41 16.74 -11.89 2.13
N VAL A 42 16.49 -13.20 2.03
CA VAL A 42 16.44 -14.13 3.18
C VAL A 42 17.51 -15.18 2.96
N ASP A 43 18.41 -15.36 3.92
CA ASP A 43 19.53 -16.32 3.85
C ASP A 43 20.39 -16.20 2.58
N GLY A 44 20.52 -14.98 2.04
CA GLY A 44 21.26 -14.70 0.81
C GLY A 44 20.48 -14.96 -0.49
N GLU A 45 19.23 -15.42 -0.38
CA GLU A 45 18.36 -15.66 -1.53
C GLU A 45 17.29 -14.57 -1.71
N ASP A 46 17.05 -14.24 -2.97
CA ASP A 46 15.95 -13.38 -3.39
C ASP A 46 14.65 -14.18 -3.39
N ILE A 47 13.74 -13.83 -2.48
CA ILE A 47 12.43 -14.49 -2.35
C ILE A 47 11.38 -13.92 -3.32
N GLY A 48 11.80 -13.11 -4.29
CA GLY A 48 10.99 -12.54 -5.37
C GLY A 48 10.38 -11.20 -5.02
N PHE A 49 9.09 -11.03 -5.29
CA PHE A 49 8.36 -9.76 -5.16
C PHE A 49 7.91 -9.47 -3.72
N VAL A 50 8.82 -9.65 -2.75
CA VAL A 50 8.65 -9.26 -1.34
C VAL A 50 9.69 -8.20 -1.00
N GLY A 51 9.28 -7.15 -0.31
CA GLY A 51 10.15 -6.04 0.05
C GLY A 51 10.00 -5.62 1.51
N ASP A 52 11.07 -5.07 2.08
CA ASP A 52 11.05 -4.40 3.38
C ASP A 52 10.99 -2.88 3.15
N VAL A 53 10.20 -2.17 3.97
CA VAL A 53 10.01 -0.72 3.82
C VAL A 53 11.31 0.01 4.14
N SER A 54 11.84 0.73 3.16
CA SER A 54 13.06 1.54 3.29
C SER A 54 12.77 3.03 3.49
N LYS A 55 11.61 3.52 3.02
CA LYS A 55 11.15 4.89 3.27
C LYS A 55 9.63 5.00 3.26
N VAL A 56 9.10 5.86 4.13
CA VAL A 56 7.68 6.24 4.17
C VAL A 56 7.53 7.72 3.80
N ASN A 57 6.61 8.04 2.89
CA ASN A 57 6.17 9.39 2.58
C ASN A 57 4.68 9.56 2.97
N PRO A 58 4.36 10.13 4.14
CA PRO A 58 2.98 10.17 4.64
C PRO A 58 2.12 11.27 4.00
N ASP A 59 2.68 12.17 3.18
CA ASP A 59 2.01 13.38 2.70
C ASP A 59 0.61 13.10 2.11
N ILE A 60 0.49 12.07 1.26
CA ILE A 60 -0.81 11.70 0.68
C ILE A 60 -1.83 11.26 1.73
N LEU A 61 -1.40 10.59 2.81
CA LEU A 61 -2.30 10.20 3.89
C LEU A 61 -2.74 11.41 4.69
N LEU A 62 -1.82 12.34 4.97
CA LEU A 62 -2.12 13.58 5.68
C LEU A 62 -3.10 14.44 4.88
N ASP A 63 -2.88 14.63 3.58
CA ASP A 63 -3.78 15.36 2.70
C ASP A 63 -5.20 14.77 2.68
N LEU A 64 -5.30 13.43 2.65
CA LEU A 64 -6.60 12.75 2.67
C LEU A 64 -7.32 12.92 4.02
N LEU A 65 -6.59 12.77 5.12
CA LEU A 65 -7.12 12.98 6.46
C LEU A 65 -7.59 14.42 6.66
N ASP A 66 -6.82 15.42 6.20
CA ASP A 66 -7.17 16.84 6.23
C ASP A 66 -8.44 17.15 5.43
N LYS A 67 -8.78 16.32 4.44
CA LYS A 67 -10.00 16.41 3.64
C LYS A 67 -11.14 15.52 4.14
N ASP A 68 -11.01 14.99 5.36
CA ASP A 68 -11.99 14.14 6.02
C ASP A 68 -12.27 12.86 5.21
N PHE A 69 -11.21 12.28 4.64
CA PHE A 69 -11.22 10.91 4.15
C PHE A 69 -10.51 9.97 5.12
N LEU A 70 -11.01 8.74 5.25
CA LEU A 70 -10.32 7.64 5.92
C LEU A 70 -9.51 6.83 4.89
N PRO A 71 -8.17 6.91 4.89
CA PRO A 71 -7.35 6.14 3.97
C PRO A 71 -7.33 4.66 4.35
N VAL A 72 -7.54 3.78 3.37
CA VAL A 72 -7.41 2.33 3.50
C VAL A 72 -6.23 1.89 2.65
N VAL A 73 -5.12 1.51 3.27
CA VAL A 73 -3.85 1.24 2.59
C VAL A 73 -3.69 -0.25 2.32
N CYS A 74 -3.42 -0.65 1.08
CA CYS A 74 -2.97 -2.01 0.76
C CYS A 74 -1.42 -2.11 0.87
N PRO A 75 -0.87 -3.23 1.38
CA PRO A 75 0.55 -3.35 1.72
C PRO A 75 1.41 -3.69 0.49
N VAL A 76 1.39 -2.79 -0.50
CA VAL A 76 2.18 -2.90 -1.73
C VAL A 76 3.03 -1.65 -1.89
N GLY A 77 4.35 -1.79 -1.92
CA GLY A 77 5.29 -0.69 -2.14
C GLY A 77 6.02 -0.80 -3.48
N PHE A 78 7.01 0.07 -3.69
CA PHE A 78 7.82 0.07 -4.91
C PHE A 78 9.31 0.34 -4.66
N ASP A 79 10.17 -0.27 -5.47
CA ASP A 79 11.62 -0.04 -5.41
C ASP A 79 12.06 1.21 -6.19
N SER A 80 13.37 1.50 -6.20
CA SER A 80 13.94 2.61 -6.99
C SER A 80 13.73 2.50 -8.50
N SER A 81 13.39 1.30 -8.99
CA SER A 81 13.11 1.00 -10.40
C SER A 81 11.61 0.92 -10.69
N PHE A 82 10.75 1.30 -9.72
CA PHE A 82 9.29 1.26 -9.80
C PHE A 82 8.68 -0.14 -9.97
N HIS A 83 9.39 -1.20 -9.57
CA HIS A 83 8.79 -2.52 -9.46
C HIS A 83 7.95 -2.63 -8.20
N SER A 84 6.80 -3.32 -8.29
CA SER A 84 5.89 -3.51 -7.17
C SER A 84 6.33 -4.70 -6.30
N TYR A 85 6.30 -4.53 -4.98
CA TYR A 85 6.57 -5.61 -4.02
C TYR A 85 5.46 -5.67 -2.97
N ASN A 86 5.14 -6.90 -2.54
CA ASN A 86 4.33 -7.11 -1.37
C ASN A 86 5.17 -6.82 -0.12
N ILE A 87 4.57 -6.12 0.82
CA ILE A 87 5.10 -5.91 2.16
C ILE A 87 4.27 -6.80 3.08
N ASN A 88 4.91 -7.49 4.03
CA ASN A 88 4.15 -8.18 5.06
C ASN A 88 3.48 -7.12 5.95
N ALA A 89 2.14 -7.13 5.99
CA ALA A 89 1.33 -6.28 6.85
C ALA A 89 1.34 -6.75 8.31
#